data_AF-A0A2N5YRR4-F1
#
_entry.id   AF-A0A2N5YRR4-F1
#
_cell.length_a   1.000
_cell.length_b   1.000
_cell.length_c   1.000
_cell.angle_alpha   90.00
_cell.angle_beta   90.00
_cell.angle_gamma   90.00
#
_symmetry.space_group_name_H-M   'P 1'
#
loop_
_entity.id
_entity.type
_entity.pdbx_description
1 polymer ?
#
loop_
_entity_poly.entity_id
_entity_poly.type
_entity_poly.pdbx_seq_one_letter_code
_entity_poly.pdbx_strand_id
1 'polypeptide(L)'
;MNIGESPDDDTYFDVIDDSANGYLHIAGGWPTMGCNCSNSVGAFTNKDGSYTIINKEYWECDWVNEVQSNRELDKVFPEELNINAFIPNVNYQNKRALFFIDVEVPRVGTDMKVSISPIPFGMNIEGENGLAYGYRESENMENCKYVSSIRNIFTGDYSKEVIEKLLYKKYDELPESIMNNINISIGDEPGFLLKSNDDYVMYMKLVQQTYKYYLKIKYDYIILGWDLENSKFYIKEKHEMEDHYGFTDFVKYASFWSPIG
;
A
#
# COMPACT_ATOMS: atom_id res chain seq x y z
N MET A 1 -11.77 24.07 -27.85
CA MET A 1 -12.29 25.16 -27.01
C MET A 1 -11.14 25.53 -26.09
N ASN A 2 -10.46 26.66 -26.34
CA ASN A 2 -9.34 27.10 -25.50
C ASN A 2 -9.92 27.68 -24.21
N ILE A 3 -9.66 27.01 -23.09
CA ILE A 3 -9.93 27.56 -21.76
C ILE A 3 -8.65 28.28 -21.33
N GLY A 4 -8.82 29.56 -20.99
CA GLY A 4 -7.74 30.51 -20.76
C GLY A 4 -6.93 30.19 -19.49
N GLU A 5 -5.63 30.45 -19.60
CA GLU A 5 -4.68 30.46 -18.50
C GLU A 5 -5.00 31.64 -17.56
N SER A 6 -5.36 31.30 -16.33
CA SER A 6 -5.27 32.20 -15.17
C SER A 6 -3.91 31.96 -14.51
N PRO A 7 -3.05 32.97 -14.34
CA PRO A 7 -1.78 32.82 -13.66
C PRO A 7 -2.00 32.95 -12.15
N ASP A 8 -2.08 31.82 -11.43
CA ASP A 8 -1.84 31.62 -9.98
C ASP A 8 -2.65 30.40 -9.43
N ASP A 9 -2.53 29.22 -10.04
CA ASP A 9 -3.03 27.96 -9.45
C ASP A 9 -2.24 26.78 -10.06
N ASP A 10 -1.21 26.30 -9.35
CA ASP A 10 -0.36 25.16 -9.76
C ASP A 10 -1.10 23.81 -9.59
N THR A 11 -2.31 23.69 -10.11
CA THR A 11 -3.03 22.41 -10.15
C THR A 11 -2.48 21.56 -11.29
N TYR A 12 -1.65 20.57 -10.96
CA TYR A 12 -1.29 19.51 -11.90
C TYR A 12 -2.56 18.77 -12.34
N PHE A 13 -2.77 18.64 -13.65
CA PHE A 13 -3.86 17.86 -14.23
C PHE A 13 -3.34 17.20 -15.51
N ASP A 14 -3.46 15.87 -15.59
CA ASP A 14 -2.99 15.06 -16.70
C ASP A 14 -4.08 14.09 -17.16
N VAL A 15 -4.29 14.01 -18.46
CA VAL A 15 -5.28 13.10 -19.08
C VAL A 15 -4.66 12.47 -20.30
N ILE A 16 -4.66 11.14 -20.32
CA ILE A 16 -4.23 10.33 -21.45
C ILE A 16 -5.43 9.47 -21.87
N ASP A 17 -6.12 9.91 -22.92
CA ASP A 17 -7.11 9.07 -23.63
C ASP A 17 -6.41 8.33 -24.76
N ASP A 18 -6.20 7.02 -24.54
CA ASP A 18 -5.69 6.09 -25.54
C ASP A 18 -6.67 4.92 -25.68
N SER A 19 -7.96 5.26 -25.78
CA SER A 19 -9.07 4.31 -25.92
C SER A 19 -8.93 3.37 -27.11
N ALA A 20 -8.18 3.74 -28.16
CA ALA A 20 -7.84 2.86 -29.28
C ALA A 20 -7.01 1.64 -28.85
N ASN A 21 -6.20 1.79 -27.79
CA ASN A 21 -5.47 0.70 -27.15
C ASN A 21 -6.14 0.22 -25.86
N GLY A 22 -7.38 0.67 -25.59
CA GLY A 22 -8.13 0.29 -24.39
C GLY A 22 -7.62 0.93 -23.11
N TYR A 23 -6.91 2.06 -23.18
CA TYR A 23 -6.30 2.71 -22.01
C TYR A 23 -6.87 4.10 -21.74
N LEU A 24 -7.08 4.43 -20.48
CA LEU A 24 -7.40 5.79 -20.02
C LEU A 24 -6.62 6.06 -18.73
N HIS A 25 -5.98 7.22 -18.65
CA HIS A 25 -5.39 7.73 -17.42
C HIS A 25 -5.89 9.13 -17.15
N ILE A 26 -6.26 9.39 -15.90
CA ILE A 26 -6.61 10.70 -15.40
C ILE A 26 -5.85 10.89 -14.10
N ALA A 27 -5.06 11.95 -13.98
CA ALA A 27 -4.41 12.34 -12.76
C ALA A 27 -4.61 13.83 -12.49
N GLY A 28 -4.57 14.20 -11.22
CA GLY A 28 -4.62 15.58 -10.83
C GLY A 28 -4.22 15.82 -9.39
N GLY A 29 -4.00 17.09 -9.06
CA GLY A 29 -3.83 17.58 -7.70
C GLY A 29 -5.07 18.32 -7.23
N TRP A 30 -5.46 18.10 -5.97
CA TRP A 30 -6.52 18.91 -5.35
C TRP A 30 -5.93 20.22 -4.77
N PRO A 31 -6.36 21.41 -5.24
CA PRO A 31 -5.67 22.68 -4.99
C PRO A 31 -5.55 23.07 -3.51
N THR A 32 -6.50 22.65 -2.65
CA THR A 32 -6.51 23.11 -1.25
C THR A 32 -5.66 22.27 -0.30
N MET A 33 -5.27 21.04 -0.68
CA MET A 33 -4.55 20.10 0.19
C MET A 33 -3.26 19.55 -0.44
N GLY A 34 -2.98 19.87 -1.70
CA GLY A 34 -1.80 19.38 -2.41
C GLY A 34 -1.78 17.87 -2.64
N CYS A 35 -2.90 17.19 -2.40
CA CYS A 35 -3.03 15.75 -2.58
C CYS A 35 -3.09 15.37 -4.05
N ASN A 36 -2.36 14.32 -4.39
CA ASN A 36 -2.43 13.72 -5.71
C ASN A 36 -3.52 12.64 -5.75
N CYS A 37 -4.24 12.60 -6.87
CA CYS A 37 -5.11 11.49 -7.20
C CYS A 37 -4.86 11.07 -8.65
N SER A 38 -5.01 9.78 -8.91
CA SER A 38 -4.93 9.25 -10.26
C SER A 38 -5.77 8.01 -10.42
N ASN A 39 -6.25 7.80 -11.63
CA ASN A 39 -6.98 6.63 -12.04
C ASN A 39 -6.45 6.15 -13.39
N SER A 40 -6.07 4.88 -13.47
CA SER A 40 -5.61 4.24 -14.70
C SER A 40 -6.51 3.05 -15.02
N VAL A 41 -7.10 3.03 -16.21
CA VAL A 41 -8.02 1.99 -16.66
C VAL A 41 -7.45 1.30 -17.89
N GLY A 42 -7.50 -0.03 -17.90
CA GLY A 42 -7.11 -0.88 -19.02
C GLY A 42 -8.24 -1.85 -19.37
N ALA A 43 -8.61 -1.90 -20.65
CA ALA A 43 -9.63 -2.79 -21.18
C ALA A 43 -8.99 -3.93 -21.96
N PHE A 44 -9.17 -5.15 -21.48
CA PHE A 44 -8.62 -6.38 -22.05
C PHE A 44 -9.73 -7.14 -22.78
N THR A 45 -9.56 -7.33 -24.08
CA THR A 45 -10.55 -8.02 -24.92
C THR A 45 -10.61 -9.51 -24.55
N ASN A 46 -11.82 -10.02 -24.35
CA ASN A 46 -12.13 -11.42 -24.15
C ASN A 46 -12.38 -12.12 -25.50
N LYS A 47 -12.35 -13.45 -25.53
CA LYS A 47 -12.57 -14.23 -26.76
C LYS A 47 -13.92 -13.94 -27.45
N ASP A 48 -14.95 -13.61 -26.68
CA ASP A 48 -16.30 -13.30 -27.18
C ASP A 48 -16.46 -11.83 -27.63
N GLY A 49 -15.39 -11.04 -27.58
CA GLY A 49 -15.39 -9.61 -27.91
C GLY A 49 -15.87 -8.69 -26.79
N SER A 50 -16.24 -9.23 -25.62
CA SER A 50 -16.47 -8.43 -24.41
C SER A 50 -15.13 -7.98 -23.79
N TYR A 51 -15.17 -7.14 -22.76
CA TYR A 51 -13.97 -6.61 -22.11
C TYR A 51 -13.92 -6.93 -20.62
N THR A 52 -12.74 -7.32 -20.16
CA THR A 52 -12.36 -7.28 -18.75
C THR A 52 -11.66 -5.96 -18.50
N ILE A 53 -12.16 -5.19 -17.54
CA ILE A 53 -11.62 -3.87 -17.19
C ILE A 53 -10.81 -4.03 -15.91
N ILE A 54 -9.58 -3.53 -15.90
CA ILE A 54 -8.77 -3.34 -14.71
C ILE A 54 -8.67 -1.84 -14.45
N ASN A 55 -9.02 -1.42 -13.24
CA ASN A 55 -8.94 -0.05 -12.78
C ASN A 55 -7.93 0.02 -11.63
N LYS A 56 -6.93 0.89 -11.75
CA LYS A 56 -6.01 1.26 -10.68
C LYS A 56 -6.40 2.64 -10.17
N GLU A 57 -6.82 2.71 -8.92
CA GLU A 57 -7.14 3.96 -8.23
C GLU A 57 -6.05 4.30 -7.22
N TYR A 58 -5.67 5.58 -7.19
CA TYR A 58 -4.79 6.15 -6.19
C TYR A 58 -5.35 7.50 -5.75
N TRP A 59 -5.47 7.70 -4.44
CA TRP A 59 -5.86 8.97 -3.86
C TRP A 59 -5.13 9.16 -2.54
N GLU A 60 -4.18 10.09 -2.54
CA GLU A 60 -3.31 10.35 -1.39
C GLU A 60 -4.09 10.77 -0.14
N CYS A 61 -5.02 11.72 -0.28
CA CYS A 61 -5.83 12.29 0.81
C CYS A 61 -6.72 11.26 1.51
N ASP A 62 -7.22 10.27 0.78
CA ASP A 62 -8.16 9.26 1.31
C ASP A 62 -7.48 7.91 1.56
N TRP A 63 -6.13 7.90 1.55
CA TRP A 63 -5.32 6.68 1.67
C TRP A 63 -5.85 5.55 0.77
N VAL A 64 -6.09 5.87 -0.50
CA VAL A 64 -6.56 4.90 -1.50
C VAL A 64 -5.40 4.51 -2.38
N ASN A 65 -5.18 3.21 -2.50
CA ASN A 65 -4.30 2.64 -3.50
C ASN A 65 -4.78 1.20 -3.76
N GLU A 66 -5.63 1.02 -4.77
CA GLU A 66 -6.29 -0.26 -4.98
C GLU A 66 -6.53 -0.59 -6.44
N VAL A 67 -6.68 -1.88 -6.68
CA VAL A 67 -7.04 -2.43 -7.98
C VAL A 67 -8.47 -2.92 -7.92
N GLN A 68 -9.24 -2.58 -8.93
CA GLN A 68 -10.62 -3.01 -9.11
C GLN A 68 -10.79 -3.61 -10.50
N SER A 69 -11.87 -4.36 -10.66
CA SER A 69 -12.28 -4.88 -11.96
C SER A 69 -13.80 -4.92 -12.08
N ASN A 70 -14.30 -4.92 -13.32
CA ASN A 70 -15.71 -5.19 -13.59
C ASN A 70 -16.09 -6.67 -13.38
N ARG A 71 -15.13 -7.51 -13.01
CA ARG A 71 -15.26 -8.92 -12.63
C ARG A 71 -14.59 -9.13 -11.26
N GLU A 72 -14.89 -10.23 -10.59
CA GLU A 72 -14.20 -10.58 -9.34
C GLU A 72 -12.70 -10.81 -9.62
N LEU A 73 -11.82 -10.20 -8.81
CA LEU A 73 -10.37 -10.19 -9.07
C LEU A 73 -9.73 -11.58 -8.99
N ASP A 74 -10.25 -12.45 -8.12
CA ASP A 74 -9.86 -13.86 -8.01
C ASP A 74 -10.17 -14.69 -9.26
N LYS A 75 -11.16 -14.27 -10.06
CA LYS A 75 -11.51 -14.87 -11.36
C LYS A 75 -10.71 -14.27 -12.52
N VAL A 76 -10.07 -13.13 -12.32
CA VAL A 76 -9.32 -12.40 -13.36
C VAL A 76 -7.82 -12.62 -13.21
N PHE A 77 -7.31 -12.56 -11.99
CA PHE A 77 -5.91 -12.85 -11.68
C PHE A 77 -5.66 -14.34 -11.48
N PRO A 78 -4.42 -14.82 -11.71
CA PRO A 78 -4.09 -16.20 -11.45
C PRO A 78 -4.12 -16.47 -9.94
N GLU A 79 -4.58 -17.65 -9.53
CA GLU A 79 -4.60 -18.09 -8.11
C GLU A 79 -3.19 -18.06 -7.50
N GLU A 80 -2.18 -18.24 -8.35
CA GLU A 80 -0.77 -18.16 -8.02
C GLU A 80 -0.32 -16.74 -7.65
N LEU A 81 -1.08 -15.70 -7.96
CA LEU A 81 -0.84 -14.31 -7.54
C LEU A 81 -1.27 -14.09 -6.09
N ASN A 82 -0.60 -14.78 -5.19
CA ASN A 82 -0.72 -14.61 -3.75
C ASN A 82 0.65 -14.23 -3.14
N ILE A 83 0.76 -14.17 -1.82
CA ILE A 83 2.03 -13.79 -1.17
C ILE A 83 3.21 -14.69 -1.59
N ASN A 84 2.97 -15.97 -1.91
CA ASN A 84 4.01 -16.90 -2.38
C ASN A 84 4.50 -16.59 -3.80
N ALA A 85 3.76 -15.78 -4.55
CA ALA A 85 4.22 -15.27 -5.83
C ALA A 85 5.51 -14.46 -5.68
N PHE A 86 5.62 -13.71 -4.57
CA PHE A 86 6.71 -12.79 -4.22
C PHE A 86 7.66 -13.36 -3.14
N ILE A 87 7.13 -14.08 -2.15
CA ILE A 87 7.87 -14.68 -1.02
C ILE A 87 7.71 -16.21 -1.06
N PRO A 88 8.57 -16.95 -1.79
CA PRO A 88 8.42 -18.39 -1.92
C PRO A 88 8.45 -19.14 -0.58
N ASN A 89 7.60 -20.15 -0.45
CA ASN A 89 7.52 -21.04 0.73
C ASN A 89 7.15 -20.34 2.03
N VAL A 90 6.38 -19.25 1.95
CA VAL A 90 5.89 -18.57 3.14
C VAL A 90 4.53 -19.12 3.55
N ASN A 91 4.42 -19.48 4.83
CA ASN A 91 3.14 -19.83 5.44
C ASN A 91 2.70 -18.68 6.34
N TYR A 92 1.87 -17.78 5.79
CA TYR A 92 1.27 -16.68 6.53
C TYR A 92 -0.21 -16.99 6.78
N GLN A 93 -0.58 -17.24 8.04
CA GLN A 93 -1.93 -17.71 8.41
C GLN A 93 -2.82 -16.62 9.02
N ASN A 94 -2.39 -15.35 9.00
CA ASN A 94 -3.20 -14.26 9.54
C ASN A 94 -4.12 -13.71 8.45
N LYS A 95 -5.31 -13.24 8.84
CA LYS A 95 -6.29 -12.59 7.95
C LYS A 95 -5.92 -11.14 7.63
N ARG A 96 -4.97 -10.56 8.37
CA ARG A 96 -4.47 -9.21 8.11
C ARG A 96 -3.45 -9.22 6.99
N ALA A 97 -3.63 -8.39 5.99
CA ALA A 97 -2.62 -8.14 4.96
C ALA A 97 -1.39 -7.42 5.56
N LEU A 98 -0.19 -7.89 5.22
CA LEU A 98 1.06 -7.17 5.46
C LEU A 98 1.47 -6.34 4.25
N PHE A 99 1.12 -6.83 3.06
CA PHE A 99 1.47 -6.23 1.79
C PHE A 99 0.21 -6.05 0.93
N PHE A 100 0.27 -5.09 0.02
CA PHE A 100 -0.65 -5.01 -1.11
C PHE A 100 0.11 -5.20 -2.41
N ILE A 101 -0.63 -5.52 -3.48
CA ILE A 101 -0.10 -5.40 -4.83
C ILE A 101 -0.37 -4.02 -5.41
N ASP A 102 0.63 -3.47 -6.07
CA ASP A 102 0.48 -2.32 -6.94
C ASP A 102 0.55 -2.77 -8.40
N VAL A 103 -0.26 -2.20 -9.29
CA VAL A 103 -0.32 -2.61 -10.70
C VAL A 103 -0.08 -1.43 -11.61
N GLU A 104 0.77 -1.64 -12.60
CA GLU A 104 0.98 -0.72 -13.71
C GLU A 104 0.15 -1.22 -14.88
N VAL A 105 -1.00 -0.58 -15.10
CA VAL A 105 -1.89 -0.89 -16.22
C VAL A 105 -1.19 -0.52 -17.54
N PRO A 106 -1.02 -1.46 -18.49
CA PRO A 106 -0.32 -1.17 -19.73
C PRO A 106 -1.13 -0.22 -20.60
N ARG A 107 -0.47 0.83 -21.09
CA ARG A 107 -1.02 1.71 -22.13
C ARG A 107 -1.06 1.02 -23.50
N VAL A 108 -0.04 0.24 -23.81
CA VAL A 108 0.09 -0.50 -25.07
C VAL A 108 0.46 -1.94 -24.76
N GLY A 109 -0.23 -2.88 -25.42
CA GLY A 109 -0.09 -4.31 -25.15
C GLY A 109 -0.92 -4.76 -23.95
N THR A 110 -0.68 -5.98 -23.49
CA THR A 110 -1.49 -6.62 -22.44
C THR A 110 -0.67 -7.12 -21.26
N ASP A 111 0.64 -6.89 -21.26
CA ASP A 111 1.51 -7.26 -20.17
C ASP A 111 1.36 -6.22 -19.03
N MET A 112 0.91 -6.67 -17.87
CA MET A 112 0.71 -5.82 -16.70
C MET A 112 1.78 -6.10 -15.66
N LYS A 113 2.48 -5.07 -15.18
CA LYS A 113 3.45 -5.22 -14.10
C LYS A 113 2.73 -5.14 -12.75
N VAL A 114 3.06 -6.07 -11.86
CA VAL A 114 2.50 -6.17 -10.52
C VAL A 114 3.64 -6.19 -9.51
N SER A 115 3.71 -5.17 -8.68
CA SER A 115 4.73 -5.01 -7.64
C SER A 115 4.12 -5.29 -6.27
N ILE A 116 4.95 -5.64 -5.28
CA ILE A 116 4.50 -5.82 -3.90
C ILE A 116 5.00 -4.67 -3.02
N SER A 117 4.18 -4.18 -2.10
CA SER A 117 4.59 -3.13 -1.16
C SER A 117 3.92 -3.28 0.20
N PRO A 118 4.56 -2.84 1.30
CA PRO A 118 3.95 -2.91 2.63
C PRO A 118 2.66 -2.07 2.69
N ILE A 119 1.61 -2.61 3.32
CA ILE A 119 0.44 -1.82 3.70
C ILE A 119 0.92 -0.67 4.62
N PRO A 120 0.41 0.57 4.46
CA PRO A 120 0.75 1.66 5.36
C PRO A 120 0.54 1.27 6.83
N PHE A 121 1.57 1.45 7.65
CA PHE A 121 1.49 1.11 9.07
C PHE A 121 0.42 1.95 9.75
N GLY A 122 -0.44 1.30 10.52
CA GLY A 122 -1.63 1.94 11.10
C GLY A 122 -2.92 1.50 10.41
N MET A 123 -2.85 1.06 9.15
CA MET A 123 -4.01 0.50 8.46
C MET A 123 -4.16 -1.00 8.75
N ASN A 124 -5.37 -1.43 9.04
CA ASN A 124 -5.76 -2.81 9.23
C ASN A 124 -6.59 -3.28 8.05
N ILE A 125 -5.90 -3.77 7.02
CA ILE A 125 -6.50 -4.26 5.79
C ILE A 125 -6.64 -5.78 5.87
N GLU A 126 -7.83 -6.28 5.54
CA GLU A 126 -8.03 -7.72 5.39
C GLU A 126 -7.42 -8.19 4.07
N GLY A 127 -6.85 -9.40 4.09
CA GLY A 127 -6.30 -10.02 2.90
C GLY A 127 -6.09 -11.51 3.10
N GLU A 128 -6.05 -12.23 1.98
CA GLU A 128 -5.78 -13.66 2.02
C GLU A 128 -4.29 -13.91 2.03
N ASN A 129 -3.84 -14.72 2.99
CA ASN A 129 -2.44 -15.10 3.14
C ASN A 129 -1.47 -13.89 3.24
N GLY A 130 -1.94 -12.76 3.78
CA GLY A 130 -1.07 -11.59 4.03
C GLY A 130 -0.89 -10.65 2.83
N LEU A 131 -1.61 -10.85 1.73
CA LEU A 131 -1.62 -10.00 0.54
C LEU A 131 -3.02 -9.43 0.29
N ALA A 132 -3.12 -8.16 -0.10
CA ALA A 132 -4.35 -7.51 -0.54
C ALA A 132 -4.21 -6.94 -1.96
N TYR A 133 -5.34 -6.73 -2.64
CA TYR A 133 -5.40 -6.05 -3.95
C TYR A 133 -5.33 -4.52 -3.85
N GLY A 134 -4.97 -4.01 -2.68
CA GLY A 134 -4.90 -2.59 -2.40
C GLY A 134 -5.13 -2.28 -0.93
N TYR A 135 -5.29 -1.00 -0.64
CA TYR A 135 -5.78 -0.49 0.63
C TYR A 135 -6.65 0.74 0.40
N ARG A 136 -7.57 0.96 1.35
CA ARG A 136 -8.46 2.12 1.40
C ARG A 136 -8.76 2.43 2.87
N GLU A 137 -8.75 3.71 3.22
CA GLU A 137 -9.28 4.16 4.51
C GLU A 137 -10.80 3.94 4.55
N SER A 138 -11.32 3.37 5.64
CA SER A 138 -12.78 3.26 5.79
C SER A 138 -13.41 4.61 6.12
N GLU A 139 -14.68 4.83 5.75
CA GLU A 139 -15.37 6.13 5.91
C GLU A 139 -15.28 6.73 7.33
N ASN A 140 -15.21 5.88 8.36
CA ASN A 140 -15.10 6.29 9.78
C ASN A 140 -13.68 6.14 10.35
N MET A 141 -12.67 5.89 9.52
CA MET A 141 -11.28 5.60 9.91
C MET A 141 -11.14 4.41 10.88
N GLU A 142 -12.13 3.51 10.92
CA GLU A 142 -12.18 2.37 11.86
C GLU A 142 -11.03 1.38 11.64
N ASN A 143 -10.57 1.28 10.39
CA ASN A 143 -9.43 0.43 10.03
C ASN A 143 -8.08 1.15 10.22
N CYS A 144 -8.05 2.39 10.70
CA CYS A 144 -6.84 3.19 10.78
C CYS A 144 -6.42 3.50 12.22
N LYS A 145 -5.10 3.57 12.44
CA LYS A 145 -4.49 3.98 13.71
C LYS A 145 -3.32 4.93 13.49
N TYR A 146 -3.30 6.01 14.26
CA TYR A 146 -2.24 7.01 14.22
C TYR A 146 -0.96 6.51 14.87
N VAL A 147 -0.01 6.08 14.04
CA VAL A 147 1.21 5.41 14.48
C VAL A 147 2.49 6.10 13.99
N SER A 148 2.40 7.36 13.55
CA SER A 148 3.55 8.12 13.04
C SER A 148 4.70 8.23 14.06
N SER A 149 4.41 8.28 15.36
CA SER A 149 5.42 8.33 16.41
C SER A 149 6.30 7.07 16.44
N ILE A 150 5.78 5.92 15.99
CA ILE A 150 6.55 4.67 15.90
C ILE A 150 7.68 4.82 14.88
N ARG A 151 7.43 5.53 13.76
CA ARG A 151 8.49 5.87 12.80
C ARG A 151 9.62 6.61 13.51
N ASN A 152 9.28 7.67 14.25
CA ASN A 152 10.26 8.49 14.98
C ASN A 152 11.07 7.70 16.01
N ILE A 153 10.47 6.71 16.67
CA ILE A 153 11.17 5.83 17.62
C ILE A 153 12.19 4.94 16.90
N PHE A 154 11.87 4.43 15.71
CA PHE A 154 12.78 3.55 14.98
C PHE A 154 13.83 4.28 14.13
N THR A 155 13.53 5.52 13.71
CA THR A 155 14.45 6.33 12.89
C THR A 155 15.26 7.34 13.69
N GLY A 156 14.89 7.60 14.96
CA GLY A 156 15.64 8.49 15.84
C GLY A 156 16.94 7.86 16.35
N ASP A 157 17.80 8.69 16.92
CA ASP A 157 19.07 8.30 17.55
C ASP A 157 18.88 7.63 18.92
N TYR A 158 17.93 6.70 19.00
CA TYR A 158 17.68 5.91 20.21
C TYR A 158 18.56 4.67 20.23
N SER A 159 19.13 4.36 21.41
CA SER A 159 19.91 3.13 21.56
C SER A 159 19.03 1.89 21.38
N LYS A 160 19.63 0.78 20.93
CA LYS A 160 18.94 -0.52 20.85
C LYS A 160 18.28 -0.91 22.19
N GLU A 161 18.92 -0.54 23.31
CA GLU A 161 18.40 -0.76 24.66
C GLU A 161 17.05 -0.08 24.91
N VAL A 162 16.86 1.15 24.38
CA VAL A 162 15.58 1.88 24.49
C VAL A 162 14.47 1.15 23.75
N ILE A 163 14.75 0.69 22.53
CA ILE A 163 13.80 -0.06 21.71
C ILE A 163 13.45 -1.39 22.39
N GLU A 164 14.44 -2.08 22.96
CA GLU A 164 14.22 -3.30 23.74
C GLU A 164 13.34 -3.04 24.97
N LYS A 165 13.62 -1.99 25.76
CA LYS A 165 12.78 -1.61 26.91
C LYS A 165 11.33 -1.37 26.52
N LEU A 166 11.10 -0.68 25.39
CA LEU A 166 9.76 -0.49 24.84
C LEU A 166 9.07 -1.82 24.51
N LEU A 167 9.74 -2.70 23.77
CA LEU A 167 9.18 -4.00 23.37
C LEU A 167 8.88 -4.93 24.56
N TYR A 168 9.64 -4.78 25.65
CA TYR A 168 9.46 -5.48 26.92
C TYR A 168 8.58 -4.74 27.93
N LYS A 169 7.91 -3.65 27.52
CA LYS A 169 6.96 -2.88 28.35
C LYS A 169 7.57 -2.29 29.63
N LYS A 170 8.87 -1.97 29.60
CA LYS A 170 9.60 -1.36 30.73
C LYS A 170 9.51 0.16 30.69
N TYR A 171 8.30 0.69 30.75
CA TYR A 171 8.04 2.13 30.54
C TYR A 171 8.65 3.02 31.63
N ASP A 172 8.70 2.54 32.87
CA ASP A 172 9.29 3.27 34.00
C ASP A 172 10.81 3.49 33.87
N GLU A 173 11.47 2.75 32.96
CA GLU A 173 12.91 2.84 32.69
C GLU A 173 13.23 3.74 31.48
N LEU A 174 12.21 4.36 30.86
CA LEU A 174 12.37 5.20 29.68
C LEU A 174 12.52 6.68 30.03
N PRO A 175 13.34 7.43 29.26
CA PRO A 175 13.37 8.88 29.36
C PRO A 175 12.00 9.51 29.12
N GLU A 176 11.68 10.57 29.86
CA GLU A 176 10.41 11.30 29.74
C GLU A 176 10.15 11.80 28.31
N SER A 177 11.20 12.22 27.59
CA SER A 177 11.08 12.65 26.19
C SER A 177 10.54 11.55 25.26
N ILE A 178 10.84 10.28 25.55
CA ILE A 178 10.35 9.14 24.79
C ILE A 178 8.89 8.86 25.14
N MET A 179 8.56 8.92 26.42
CA MET A 179 7.18 8.76 26.87
C MET A 179 6.27 9.85 26.31
N ASN A 180 6.76 11.09 26.23
CA ASN A 180 6.02 12.19 25.59
C ASN A 180 5.75 11.92 24.11
N ASN A 181 6.72 11.35 23.37
CA ASN A 181 6.50 10.96 21.98
C ASN A 181 5.45 9.85 21.82
N ILE A 182 5.42 8.89 22.74
CA ILE A 182 4.45 7.78 22.74
C ILE A 182 3.05 8.27 23.05
N ASN A 183 2.93 9.16 24.04
CA ASN A 183 1.65 9.68 24.51
C ASN A 183 0.89 10.49 23.45
N ILE A 184 1.58 11.04 22.43
CA ILE A 184 0.93 11.74 21.31
C ILE A 184 0.06 10.80 20.45
N SER A 185 0.40 9.50 20.41
CA SER A 185 -0.36 8.49 19.66
C SER A 185 -1.42 7.77 20.50
N ILE A 186 -1.52 8.06 21.81
CA ILE A 186 -2.42 7.38 22.75
C ILE A 186 -3.47 8.37 23.25
N GLY A 187 -4.74 7.98 23.18
CA GLY A 187 -5.81 8.82 23.70
C GLY A 187 -7.21 8.21 23.58
N ASP A 188 -8.13 8.80 24.35
CA ASP A 188 -9.51 8.33 24.44
C ASP A 188 -10.37 8.84 23.27
N GLU A 189 -10.02 9.99 22.66
CA GLU A 189 -10.65 10.59 21.47
C GLU A 189 -9.57 11.04 20.49
N PRO A 190 -9.69 10.90 19.14
CA PRO A 190 -10.65 10.18 18.28
C PRO A 190 -10.36 8.67 18.05
N GLY A 191 -11.25 7.97 17.34
CA GLY A 191 -11.23 6.51 17.13
C GLY A 191 -9.96 5.93 16.48
N PHE A 192 -9.16 6.76 15.83
CA PHE A 192 -7.88 6.38 15.22
C PHE A 192 -6.68 6.47 16.18
N LEU A 193 -6.82 7.01 17.39
CA LEU A 193 -5.73 6.91 18.37
C LEU A 193 -5.59 5.49 18.92
N LEU A 194 -4.39 5.17 19.40
CA LEU A 194 -4.13 3.97 20.17
C LEU A 194 -4.78 4.10 21.56
N LYS A 195 -5.27 2.99 22.12
CA LYS A 195 -5.94 3.00 23.43
C LYS A 195 -5.00 2.71 24.59
N SER A 196 -3.79 2.22 24.30
CA SER A 196 -2.83 1.87 25.33
C SER A 196 -1.40 1.78 24.83
N ASN A 197 -0.46 1.75 25.76
CA ASN A 197 0.93 1.39 25.47
C ASN A 197 1.05 -0.04 24.89
N ASP A 198 0.10 -0.92 25.21
CA ASP A 198 0.09 -2.28 24.66
C ASP A 198 -0.24 -2.29 23.16
N ASP A 199 -1.16 -1.45 22.72
CA ASP A 199 -1.42 -1.23 21.30
C ASP A 199 -0.19 -0.66 20.59
N TYR A 200 0.52 0.26 21.25
CA TYR A 200 1.77 0.82 20.74
C TYR A 200 2.81 -0.26 20.46
N VAL A 201 3.06 -1.13 21.45
CA VAL A 201 4.00 -2.25 21.32
C VAL A 201 3.52 -3.25 20.26
N MET A 202 2.20 -3.47 20.13
CA MET A 202 1.64 -4.31 19.07
C MET A 202 2.01 -3.76 17.69
N TYR A 203 1.85 -2.45 17.44
CA TYR A 203 2.22 -1.84 16.16
C TYR A 203 3.74 -1.83 15.94
N MET A 204 4.56 -1.60 16.98
CA MET A 204 6.01 -1.76 16.86
C MET A 204 6.41 -3.18 16.42
N LYS A 205 5.77 -4.20 17.00
CA LYS A 205 5.98 -5.60 16.63
C LYS A 205 5.49 -5.90 15.21
N LEU A 206 4.40 -5.27 14.77
CA LEU A 206 3.92 -5.37 13.39
C LEU A 206 4.95 -4.81 12.40
N VAL A 207 5.58 -3.67 12.69
CA VAL A 207 6.66 -3.10 11.85
C VAL A 207 7.82 -4.09 11.75
N GLN A 208 8.28 -4.63 12.88
CA GLN A 208 9.35 -5.64 12.91
C GLN A 208 8.96 -6.93 12.19
N GLN A 209 7.72 -7.39 12.33
CA GLN A 209 7.21 -8.56 11.64
C GLN A 209 7.20 -8.32 10.14
N THR A 210 6.63 -7.20 9.68
CA THR A 210 6.57 -6.83 8.26
C THR A 210 7.97 -6.76 7.66
N TYR A 211 8.93 -6.17 8.36
CA TYR A 211 10.33 -6.17 7.93
C TYR A 211 10.94 -7.59 7.79
N LYS A 212 10.61 -8.52 8.71
CA LYS A 212 11.06 -9.92 8.58
C LYS A 212 10.47 -10.64 7.36
N TYR A 213 9.28 -10.25 6.89
CA TYR A 213 8.72 -10.77 5.65
C TYR A 213 9.29 -10.03 4.43
N TYR A 214 9.50 -8.72 4.55
CA TYR A 214 10.16 -7.91 3.54
C TYR A 214 11.52 -8.50 3.16
N LEU A 215 12.37 -8.84 4.13
CA LEU A 215 13.67 -9.51 3.91
C LEU A 215 13.60 -10.88 3.23
N LYS A 216 12.41 -11.45 3.04
CA LYS A 216 12.18 -12.72 2.37
C LYS A 216 11.58 -12.55 0.98
N ILE A 217 11.24 -11.33 0.57
CA ILE A 217 10.75 -11.05 -0.78
C ILE A 217 11.86 -11.44 -1.74
N LYS A 218 11.54 -12.43 -2.58
CA LYS A 218 12.45 -12.89 -3.62
C LYS A 218 12.23 -12.12 -4.91
N TYR A 219 10.99 -11.77 -5.21
CA TYR A 219 10.61 -11.07 -6.44
C TYR A 219 10.00 -9.73 -6.08
N ASP A 220 10.55 -8.65 -6.64
CA ASP A 220 10.06 -7.28 -6.43
C ASP A 220 8.78 -7.03 -7.23
N TYR A 221 8.77 -7.51 -8.48
CA TYR A 221 7.62 -7.45 -9.35
C TYR A 221 7.45 -8.69 -10.24
N ILE A 222 6.25 -8.84 -10.75
CA ILE A 222 5.79 -9.94 -11.61
C ILE A 222 5.15 -9.31 -12.85
N ILE A 223 5.44 -9.87 -14.02
CA ILE A 223 4.72 -9.52 -15.25
C ILE A 223 3.60 -10.53 -15.45
N LEU A 224 2.37 -10.02 -15.52
CA LEU A 224 1.20 -10.80 -15.90
C LEU A 224 0.94 -10.65 -17.39
N GLY A 225 0.75 -11.76 -18.09
CA GLY A 225 0.26 -11.77 -19.46
C GLY A 225 -1.25 -12.00 -19.49
N TRP A 226 -1.93 -11.48 -20.51
CA TRP A 226 -3.35 -11.73 -20.75
C TRP A 226 -3.56 -13.00 -21.60
N ASP A 227 -4.32 -13.96 -21.08
CA ASP A 227 -4.77 -15.14 -21.83
C ASP A 227 -6.15 -14.84 -22.43
N LEU A 228 -6.18 -14.61 -23.76
CA LEU A 228 -7.40 -14.34 -24.51
C LEU A 228 -8.39 -15.51 -24.46
N GLU A 229 -7.90 -16.75 -24.47
CA GLU A 229 -8.75 -17.94 -24.55
C GLU A 229 -9.54 -18.15 -23.27
N ASN A 230 -8.89 -17.92 -22.12
CA ASN A 230 -9.51 -18.07 -20.80
C ASN A 230 -10.01 -16.74 -20.22
N SER A 231 -9.71 -15.61 -20.87
CA SER A 231 -10.05 -14.26 -20.41
C SER A 231 -9.60 -14.02 -18.96
N LYS A 232 -8.33 -14.36 -18.70
CA LYS A 232 -7.67 -14.37 -17.38
C LYS A 232 -6.19 -13.98 -17.54
N PHE A 233 -5.60 -13.40 -16.50
CA PHE A 233 -4.15 -13.21 -16.44
C PHE A 233 -3.41 -14.49 -16.02
N TYR A 234 -2.18 -14.62 -16.50
CA TYR A 234 -1.23 -15.65 -16.07
C TYR A 234 0.11 -15.01 -15.70
N ILE A 235 0.87 -15.65 -14.81
CA ILE A 235 2.23 -15.20 -14.48
C ILE A 235 3.13 -15.51 -15.67
N LYS A 236 3.59 -14.45 -16.36
CA LYS A 236 4.49 -14.55 -17.51
C LYS A 236 5.95 -14.58 -17.05
N GLU A 237 6.32 -13.64 -16.18
CA GLU A 237 7.70 -13.48 -15.68
C GLU A 237 7.71 -13.05 -14.22
N LYS A 238 8.81 -13.35 -13.52
CA LYS A 238 9.09 -12.88 -12.16
C LYS A 238 10.47 -12.25 -12.15
N HIS A 239 10.59 -11.08 -11.54
CA HIS A 239 11.82 -10.31 -11.51
C HIS A 239 12.36 -10.27 -10.07
N GLU A 240 13.59 -10.76 -9.89
CA GLU A 240 14.19 -10.89 -8.57
C GLU A 240 14.48 -9.53 -7.93
N MET A 241 14.32 -9.45 -6.63
CA MET A 241 14.66 -8.26 -5.84
C MET A 241 16.18 -8.17 -5.72
N GLU A 242 16.76 -7.04 -6.15
CA GLU A 242 18.23 -6.87 -6.19
C GLU A 242 18.83 -6.68 -4.80
N ASP A 243 18.20 -5.87 -3.95
CA ASP A 243 18.67 -5.59 -2.59
C ASP A 243 17.52 -5.22 -1.67
N HIS A 244 17.73 -5.40 -0.37
CA HIS A 244 16.80 -5.01 0.68
C HIS A 244 17.37 -3.86 1.50
N TYR A 245 16.52 -2.89 1.81
CA TYR A 245 16.87 -1.85 2.78
C TYR A 245 17.17 -2.46 4.15
N GLY A 246 18.13 -1.86 4.85
CA GLY A 246 18.29 -2.08 6.28
C GLY A 246 17.05 -1.60 7.05
N PHE A 247 16.86 -2.08 8.28
CA PHE A 247 15.64 -1.82 9.05
C PHE A 247 15.30 -0.32 9.19
N THR A 248 16.30 0.51 9.48
CA THR A 248 16.09 1.96 9.62
C THR A 248 15.61 2.61 8.32
N ASP A 249 16.20 2.25 7.18
CA ASP A 249 15.78 2.77 5.88
C ASP A 249 14.41 2.23 5.47
N PHE A 250 14.13 0.96 5.74
CA PHE A 250 12.80 0.37 5.55
C PHE A 250 11.74 1.17 6.32
N VAL A 251 11.98 1.48 7.60
CA VAL A 251 11.02 2.27 8.40
C VAL A 251 10.94 3.72 7.93
N LYS A 252 12.05 4.31 7.50
CA LYS A 252 12.11 5.69 7.01
C LYS A 252 11.27 5.88 5.74
N TYR A 253 11.34 4.93 4.80
CA TYR A 253 10.63 5.00 3.52
C TYR A 253 9.24 4.34 3.54
N ALA A 254 8.92 3.52 4.55
CA ALA A 254 7.58 2.97 4.70
C ALA A 254 6.55 4.06 5.00
N SER A 255 5.33 3.89 4.48
CA SER A 255 4.19 4.74 4.80
C SER A 255 3.64 4.44 6.20
N PHE A 256 3.33 5.50 6.94
CA PHE A 256 2.67 5.43 8.24
C PHE A 256 1.43 6.29 8.14
N TRP A 257 0.29 5.67 8.43
CA TRP A 257 -1.00 6.35 8.37
C TRP A 257 -1.03 7.52 9.36
N SER A 258 -1.58 8.62 8.88
CA SER A 258 -1.92 9.79 9.66
C SER A 258 -3.13 10.47 9.06
N PRO A 259 -3.99 11.11 9.87
CA PRO A 259 -5.07 11.91 9.34
C PRO A 259 -4.50 13.00 8.43
N ILE A 260 -5.07 13.12 7.23
CA ILE A 260 -4.76 14.19 6.29
C ILE A 260 -5.77 15.31 6.57
N GLY A 261 -5.25 16.51 6.85
CA GLY A 261 -6.02 17.65 7.35
C GLY A 261 -6.43 18.62 6.26
#